data_AF-A0AAP9HHY2-F1
#
_entry.id   AF-A0AAP9HHY2-F1
#
_cell.length_a   1.000
_cell.length_b   1.000
_cell.length_c   1.000
_cell.angle_alpha   90.00
_cell.angle_beta   90.00
_cell.angle_gamma   90.00
#
_symmetry.space_group_name_H-M   'P 1'
#
loop_
_entity.id
_entity.type
_entity.pdbx_description
1 polymer ?
#
loop_
_entity_poly.entity_id
_entity_poly.type
_entity_poly.pdbx_seq_one_letter_code
_entity_poly.pdbx_strand_id
1 'polypeptide(L)'
;MNDQVTLVNLDDFQLHYERIADFDNGASPTGDVIINLIDAANHAVQAGMNACDLILASEQCAKPEAYLQGARFSFNVSSSPLGLVIGYDGVNIDE
;
A
#
# COMPACT_ATOMS: atom_id res chain seq x y z
N MET A 1 24.39 -3.97 1.32
CA MET A 1 23.09 -4.09 1.99
C MET A 1 22.40 -5.30 1.37
N ASN A 2 21.60 -6.03 2.12
CA ASN A 2 20.83 -7.13 1.56
C ASN A 2 19.55 -6.51 1.01
N ASP A 3 19.40 -6.42 -0.31
CA ASP A 3 18.34 -5.67 -0.99
C ASP A 3 17.03 -6.49 -1.11
N GLN A 4 16.86 -7.50 -0.26
CA GLN A 4 15.69 -8.35 -0.29
C GLN A 4 14.49 -7.60 0.30
N VAL A 5 13.35 -7.69 -0.38
CA VAL A 5 12.07 -7.22 0.10
C VAL A 5 11.20 -8.43 0.42
N THR A 6 10.63 -8.46 1.63
CA THR A 6 9.62 -9.44 2.03
C THR A 6 8.27 -8.74 2.12
N LEU A 7 7.33 -9.16 1.28
CA LEU A 7 5.94 -8.68 1.29
C LEU A 7 5.08 -9.71 2.01
N VAL A 8 4.53 -9.34 3.17
CA VAL A 8 3.65 -10.19 3.98
C VAL A 8 2.19 -9.80 3.69
N ASN A 9 1.33 -10.80 3.48
CA ASN A 9 -0.07 -10.64 3.08
C ASN A 9 -0.25 -9.88 1.76
N LEU A 10 0.66 -10.11 0.81
CA LEU A 10 0.60 -9.48 -0.51
C LEU A 10 -0.69 -9.83 -1.26
N ASP A 11 -1.12 -11.08 -1.19
CA ASP A 11 -2.33 -11.55 -1.88
C ASP A 11 -3.59 -10.83 -1.37
N ASP A 12 -3.67 -10.59 -0.05
CA ASP A 12 -4.78 -9.85 0.57
C ASP A 12 -4.77 -8.38 0.13
N PHE A 13 -3.58 -7.77 0.08
CA PHE A 13 -3.44 -6.41 -0.45
C PHE A 13 -3.90 -6.33 -1.91
N GLN A 14 -3.41 -7.21 -2.78
CA GLN A 14 -3.77 -7.21 -4.21
C GLN A 14 -5.28 -7.39 -4.37
N LEU A 15 -5.88 -8.33 -3.64
CA LEU A 15 -7.32 -8.57 -3.67
C LEU A 15 -8.13 -7.34 -3.25
N HIS A 16 -7.73 -6.65 -2.18
CA HIS A 16 -8.42 -5.44 -1.75
C HIS A 16 -8.20 -4.28 -2.72
N TYR A 17 -6.97 -4.07 -3.18
CA TYR A 17 -6.65 -2.97 -4.08
C TYR A 17 -7.41 -3.12 -5.42
N GLU A 18 -7.39 -4.29 -6.04
CA GLU A 18 -8.07 -4.54 -7.31
C GLU A 18 -9.60 -4.45 -7.22
N ARG A 19 -10.18 -4.71 -6.05
CA ARG A 19 -11.62 -4.54 -5.81
C ARG A 19 -12.03 -3.08 -5.62
N ILE A 20 -11.12 -2.26 -5.10
CA ILE A 20 -11.40 -0.88 -4.73
C ILE A 20 -11.00 0.07 -5.84
N ALA A 21 -9.95 -0.23 -6.60
CA ALA A 21 -9.40 0.63 -7.63
C ALA A 21 -10.25 0.67 -8.90
N ASP A 22 -10.41 1.87 -9.46
CA ASP A 22 -10.93 2.12 -10.79
C ASP A 22 -9.77 2.35 -11.76
N PHE A 23 -9.36 1.28 -12.45
CA PHE A 23 -8.27 1.34 -13.43
C PHE A 23 -8.64 2.13 -14.69
N ASP A 24 -9.93 2.25 -15.00
CA ASP A 24 -10.41 3.06 -16.13
C ASP A 24 -10.41 4.56 -15.78
N ASN A 25 -10.45 4.89 -14.48
CA ASN A 25 -10.47 6.27 -13.98
C ASN A 25 -9.16 6.69 -13.27
N GLY A 26 -8.03 6.12 -13.71
CA GLY A 26 -6.71 6.62 -13.36
C GLY A 26 -6.10 6.04 -12.08
N ALA A 27 -6.66 4.98 -11.50
CA ALA A 27 -5.94 4.18 -10.51
C ALA A 27 -4.73 3.48 -11.16
N SER A 28 -3.60 3.46 -10.45
CA SER A 28 -2.38 2.83 -10.95
C SER A 28 -2.50 1.30 -10.95
N PRO A 29 -1.89 0.59 -11.92
CA PRO A 29 -1.80 -0.86 -11.87
C PRO A 29 -1.13 -1.35 -10.58
N THR A 30 -1.61 -2.47 -10.04
CA THR A 30 -1.13 -3.04 -8.77
C THR A 30 0.39 -3.22 -8.70
N GLY A 31 1.02 -3.59 -9.82
CA GLY A 31 2.48 -3.71 -9.91
C GLY A 31 3.24 -2.41 -9.66
N ASP A 32 2.77 -1.30 -10.23
CA ASP A 32 3.39 0.02 -10.05
C ASP A 32 3.24 0.50 -8.60
N VAL A 33 2.09 0.21 -8.01
CA VAL A 33 1.79 0.51 -6.61
C VAL A 33 2.75 -0.23 -5.67
N ILE A 34 3.04 -1.51 -5.93
CA ILE A 34 3.99 -2.29 -5.13
C ILE A 34 5.40 -1.71 -5.21
N ILE A 35 5.85 -1.28 -6.39
CA ILE A 35 7.18 -0.65 -6.55
C ILE A 35 7.25 0.64 -5.73
N ASN A 36 6.25 1.51 -5.86
CA ASN A 36 6.19 2.77 -5.10
C ASN A 36 6.09 2.52 -3.58
N LEU A 37 5.38 1.48 -3.16
CA LEU A 37 5.27 1.07 -1.76
C LEU A 37 6.64 0.66 -1.20
N ILE A 38 7.45 -0.07 -1.96
CA ILE A 38 8.79 -0.48 -1.55
C ILE A 38 9.68 0.74 -1.31
N ASP A 39 9.66 1.71 -2.22
CA ASP A 39 10.43 2.95 -2.08
C ASP A 39 9.95 3.78 -0.88
N ALA A 40 8.63 3.92 -0.71
CA ALA A 40 8.05 4.64 0.43
C ALA A 40 8.38 3.96 1.76
N ALA A 41 8.29 2.63 1.84
CA ALA A 41 8.63 1.85 3.02
C ALA A 41 10.13 1.96 3.38
N ASN A 42 11.01 1.96 2.37
CA ASN A 42 12.43 2.16 2.59
C ASN A 42 12.72 3.55 3.17
N HIS A 43 12.10 4.61 2.62
CA HIS A 43 12.22 5.96 3.17
C HIS A 43 11.65 6.07 4.59
N ALA A 44 10.49 5.46 4.86
CA ALA A 44 9.86 5.43 6.17
C ALA A 44 10.79 4.81 7.22
N VAL A 45 11.39 3.65 6.92
CA VAL A 45 12.35 2.98 7.80
C VAL A 45 13.60 3.82 8.03
N GLN A 46 14.13 4.48 6.99
CA GLN A 46 15.28 5.38 7.12
C GLN A 46 14.97 6.61 7.99
N ALA A 47 13.71 7.05 8.00
CA ALA A 47 13.20 8.11 8.87
C ALA A 47 12.84 7.63 10.30
N GLY A 48 13.03 6.35 10.61
CA GLY A 48 12.70 5.77 11.92
C GLY A 48 11.21 5.47 12.13
N MET A 49 10.43 5.44 11.05
CA MET A 49 9.01 5.07 11.08
C MET A 49 8.87 3.55 10.96
N ASN A 50 7.76 3.02 11.50
CA ASN A 50 7.41 1.60 11.48
C ASN A 50 6.12 1.31 10.70
N ALA A 51 5.55 2.31 10.02
CA ALA A 51 4.37 2.16 9.18
C ALA A 51 4.46 3.08 7.96
N CYS A 52 3.79 2.69 6.88
CA CYS A 52 3.49 3.53 5.74
C CYS A 52 2.06 3.26 5.26
N ASP A 53 1.45 4.26 4.62
CA ASP A 53 0.11 4.14 4.06
C ASP A 53 0.15 4.43 2.56
N LEU A 54 -0.63 3.67 1.80
CA LEU A 54 -1.02 4.00 0.45
C LEU A 54 -2.44 4.58 0.49
N ILE A 55 -2.63 5.76 -0.08
CA ILE A 55 -3.94 6.39 -0.21
C ILE A 55 -4.34 6.36 -1.68
N LEU A 56 -5.45 5.71 -1.98
CA LEU A 56 -6.12 5.79 -3.26
C LEU A 56 -7.20 6.86 -3.19
N ALA A 57 -7.13 7.88 -4.03
CA ALA A 57 -8.09 8.98 -3.96
C ALA A 57 -9.52 8.49 -4.28
N SER A 58 -10.52 9.03 -3.57
CA SER A 58 -11.73 9.55 -4.22
C SER A 58 -12.18 8.90 -5.54
N GLU A 59 -11.88 9.68 -6.56
CA GLU A 59 -12.09 9.49 -7.97
C GLU A 59 -11.40 8.26 -8.57
N GLN A 60 -10.36 7.73 -7.92
CA GLN A 60 -9.65 6.53 -8.36
C GLN A 60 -10.25 5.26 -7.76
N CYS A 61 -11.33 5.36 -6.97
CA CYS A 61 -12.03 4.20 -6.43
C CYS A 61 -13.21 3.83 -7.34
N ALA A 62 -13.47 2.53 -7.52
CA ALA A 62 -14.57 2.00 -8.33
C ALA A 62 -15.97 2.35 -7.76
N LYS A 63 -16.03 2.78 -6.50
CA LYS A 63 -17.24 3.29 -5.83
C LYS A 63 -16.90 4.55 -5.03
N PRO A 64 -16.68 5.71 -5.68
CA PRO A 64 -16.24 6.93 -5.00
C PRO A 64 -17.12 7.31 -3.81
N GLU A 65 -18.43 7.05 -3.88
CA GLU A 65 -19.40 7.30 -2.82
C GLU A 65 -19.16 6.50 -1.53
N ALA A 66 -18.47 5.35 -1.62
CA ALA A 66 -18.10 4.53 -0.47
C ALA A 66 -16.72 4.91 0.11
N TYR A 67 -15.96 5.76 -0.59
CA TYR A 67 -14.59 6.13 -0.25
C TYR A 67 -14.42 7.65 -0.33
N LEU A 68 -15.28 8.43 0.34
CA LEU A 68 -15.29 9.90 0.20
C LEU A 68 -13.94 10.55 0.56
N GLN A 69 -13.20 9.97 1.51
CA GLN A 69 -11.85 10.41 1.89
C GLN A 69 -10.72 9.65 1.16
N GLY A 70 -11.08 8.79 0.22
CA GLY A 70 -10.19 7.81 -0.39
C GLY A 70 -10.09 6.50 0.43
N ALA A 71 -9.49 5.49 -0.18
CA ALA A 71 -9.19 4.22 0.48
C ALA A 71 -7.76 4.23 1.01
N ARG A 72 -7.59 4.00 2.31
CA ARG A 72 -6.28 3.95 2.97
C ARG A 72 -5.86 2.51 3.21
N PHE A 73 -4.83 2.06 2.51
CA PHE A 73 -4.20 0.76 2.71
C PHE A 73 -3.01 0.94 3.65
N SER A 74 -3.09 0.33 4.83
CA SER A 74 -2.07 0.47 5.88
C SER A 74 -1.08 -0.68 5.85
N PHE A 75 0.20 -0.33 6.03
CA PHE A 75 1.29 -1.28 6.07
C PHE A 75 2.21 -1.03 7.25
N ASN A 76 2.55 -2.10 7.96
CA ASN A 76 3.67 -2.12 8.89
C ASN A 76 4.98 -2.32 8.14
N VAL A 77 6.01 -1.56 8.48
CA VAL A 77 7.34 -1.64 7.86
C VAL A 77 8.43 -1.81 8.90
N SER A 78 9.43 -2.63 8.57
CA SER A 78 10.60 -2.80 9.44
C SER A 78 11.84 -3.18 8.66
N SER A 79 13.00 -2.81 9.21
CA SER A 79 14.29 -3.29 8.75
C SER A 79 14.64 -4.60 9.45
N SER A 80 15.13 -5.58 8.69
CA SER A 80 15.67 -6.84 9.20
C SER A 80 17.09 -7.07 8.67
N PRO A 81 17.87 -7.99 9.24
CA PRO A 81 19.16 -8.39 8.68
C PRO A 81 19.08 -8.92 7.23
N LEU A 82 17.90 -9.39 6.80
CA LEU A 82 17.67 -9.89 5.45
C LEU A 82 17.25 -8.78 4.47
N GLY A 83 16.78 -7.63 4.97
CA GLY A 83 16.29 -6.52 4.14
C GLY A 83 15.00 -5.93 4.68
N LEU A 84 14.20 -5.34 3.80
CA LEU A 84 12.96 -4.62 4.14
C LEU A 84 11.78 -5.60 4.27
N VAL A 85 11.02 -5.49 5.35
CA VAL A 85 9.78 -6.24 5.55
C VAL A 85 8.61 -5.25 5.51
N ILE A 86 7.62 -5.53 4.65
CA ILE A 86 6.41 -4.74 4.49
C ILE A 86 5.22 -5.70 4.69
N GLY A 87 4.43 -5.47 5.73
CA GLY A 87 3.24 -6.26 6.03
C GLY A 87 1.97 -5.45 5.82
N TYR A 88 1.02 -6.00 5.06
CA TYR A 88 -0.28 -5.39 4.89
C TYR A 88 -1.19 -5.66 6.10
N ASP A 89 -1.69 -4.58 6.71
CA ASP A 89 -2.54 -4.63 7.90
C ASP A 89 -4.03 -4.61 7.57
N GLY A 90 -4.40 -3.99 6.46
CA GLY A 90 -5.79 -3.85 6.05
C GLY A 90 -6.08 -2.55 5.33
N VAL A 91 -7.34 -2.38 4.93
CA VAL A 91 -7.86 -1.15 4.36
C VAL A 91 -8.75 -0.48 5.39
N ASN A 92 -8.45 0.77 5.71
CA ASN A 92 -9.31 1.64 6.50
C ASN A 92 -10.16 2.45 5.53
N ILE A 93 -11.47 2.33 5.73
CA ILE A 93 -12.47 3.16 5.08
C ILE A 93 -12.87 4.15 6.18
N ASP A 94 -12.30 5.35 6.14
CA ASP A 94 -12.75 6.41 7.05
C ASP A 94 -14.16 6.81 6.56
N GLU A 95 -15.20 6.27 7.23
CA GLU A 95 -16.62 6.58 7.01
C GLU A 95 -16.98 8.04 7.30
#